data_AF-A0A644WNK4-F1
#
_entry.id   AF-A0A644WNK4-F1
#
_cell.length_a   1.000
_cell.length_b   1.000
_cell.length_c   1.000
_cell.angle_alpha   90.00
_cell.angle_beta   90.00
_cell.angle_gamma   90.00
#
_symmetry.space_group_name_H-M   'P 1'
#
loop_
_entity.id
_entity.type
_entity.pdbx_description
1 polymer ?
#
loop_
_entity_poly.entity_id
_entity_poly.type
_entity_poly.pdbx_seq_one_letter_code
_entity_poly.pdbx_strand_id
1 'polypeptide(L)'
;MYFGQGSATNSGVVGPDNSWTAFHPYFHDFPAEDIELVGQNFVSYNFFSYSPTDYAFTGAFRPFGTPNRPDYVVLGNLRPTSCIYRSELDGSNLEVYAWGVTQPYRVKFDRFNRMFATNLTYDVRGSRPIKDCPDEFLFINHGSWYGFPDFCGNLPVTLPQFRPDVGPQPEFLMSRHPMIPTKPFAIIEPHAGVRGFDFDYTQKFGTYGNAYVALSGSIYPVTTGGYPLPGVGRRIVRIDMNDGNVSTFAINRTGLGASFTGGGGFERPMDVVFGPDEAMYVLDYNMATPMNPNLYIPNTGVIWKISRT
;
A
#
# COMPACT_ATOMS: atom_id res chain seq x y z
N MET A 1 10.42 4.96 18.79
CA MET A 1 10.03 3.98 17.75
C MET A 1 9.34 4.70 16.61
N TYR A 2 9.40 4.14 15.40
CA TYR A 2 8.66 4.61 14.24
C TYR A 2 7.82 3.46 13.68
N PHE A 3 6.59 3.73 13.29
CA PHE A 3 5.71 2.70 12.74
C PHE A 3 4.65 3.30 11.81
N GLY A 4 4.20 2.49 10.86
CA GLY A 4 3.18 2.87 9.90
C GLY A 4 1.77 2.57 10.40
N GLN A 5 0.82 3.42 10.02
CA GLN A 5 -0.62 3.20 10.13
C GLN A 5 -1.23 3.37 8.74
N GLY A 6 -1.82 2.30 8.20
CA GLY A 6 -2.48 2.33 6.90
C GLY A 6 -3.77 3.17 6.90
N SER A 7 -4.27 3.45 5.70
CA SER A 7 -5.60 3.98 5.45
C SER A 7 -6.68 2.99 5.90
N ALA A 8 -7.84 3.50 6.29
CA ALA A 8 -9.04 2.72 6.54
C ALA A 8 -9.69 2.24 5.23
N THR A 9 -9.61 3.07 4.19
CA THR A 9 -10.26 2.85 2.90
C THR A 9 -9.24 2.68 1.77
N ASN A 10 -9.72 2.20 0.61
CA ASN A 10 -8.90 2.12 -0.59
C ASN A 10 -8.39 3.51 -1.02
N SER A 11 -9.27 4.51 -1.04
CA SER A 11 -9.05 5.78 -1.75
C SER A 11 -9.79 6.98 -1.14
N GLY A 12 -9.93 7.00 0.18
CA GLY A 12 -10.52 8.10 0.97
C GLY A 12 -12.04 8.04 1.14
N VAL A 13 -12.71 6.99 0.67
CA VAL A 13 -14.17 6.83 0.70
C VAL A 13 -14.53 5.45 1.22
N VAL A 14 -15.37 5.39 2.25
CA VAL A 14 -15.87 4.10 2.78
C VAL A 14 -16.83 3.49 1.76
N GLY A 15 -16.55 2.26 1.35
CA GLY A 15 -17.32 1.56 0.32
C GLY A 15 -17.67 0.13 0.71
N PRO A 16 -18.38 -0.60 -0.18
CA PRO A 16 -18.77 -1.98 0.06
C PRO A 16 -17.59 -2.97 0.13
N ASP A 17 -16.39 -2.55 -0.28
CA ASP A 17 -15.15 -3.32 -0.15
C ASP A 17 -14.62 -3.35 1.29
N ASN A 18 -15.14 -2.49 2.17
CA ASN A 18 -14.75 -2.42 3.57
C ASN A 18 -15.58 -3.37 4.46
N SER A 19 -15.13 -4.62 4.60
CA SER A 19 -15.81 -5.64 5.42
C SER A 19 -15.91 -5.30 6.91
N TRP A 20 -15.04 -4.42 7.42
CA TRP A 20 -15.03 -3.99 8.81
C TRP A 20 -16.24 -3.11 9.19
N THR A 21 -16.95 -2.56 8.22
CA THR A 21 -18.10 -1.66 8.44
C THR A 21 -19.25 -2.34 9.21
N ALA A 22 -19.39 -3.66 9.08
CA ALA A 22 -20.36 -4.45 9.85
C ALA A 22 -20.13 -4.37 11.37
N PHE A 23 -18.88 -4.18 11.80
CA PHE A 23 -18.49 -4.15 13.21
C PHE A 23 -18.11 -2.74 13.69
N HIS A 24 -17.69 -1.88 12.77
CA HIS A 24 -17.24 -0.51 13.04
C HIS A 24 -17.89 0.49 12.05
N PRO A 25 -19.22 0.68 12.09
CA PRO A 25 -19.95 1.43 11.06
C PRO A 25 -19.60 2.93 10.99
N TYR A 26 -19.04 3.48 12.06
CA TYR A 26 -18.63 4.88 12.13
C TYR A 26 -17.15 5.12 11.82
N PHE A 27 -16.35 4.06 11.61
CA PHE A 27 -14.94 4.21 11.30
C PHE A 27 -14.75 4.69 9.86
N HIS A 28 -13.72 5.50 9.64
CA HIS A 28 -13.35 6.09 8.35
C HIS A 28 -11.91 6.61 8.43
N ASP A 29 -11.37 7.09 7.31
CA ASP A 29 -10.07 7.75 7.31
C ASP A 29 -10.10 9.06 8.09
N PHE A 30 -9.00 9.38 8.77
CA PHE A 30 -8.82 10.62 9.53
C PHE A 30 -7.56 11.32 9.03
N PRO A 31 -7.63 12.61 8.62
CA PRO A 31 -6.47 13.35 8.16
C PRO A 31 -5.61 13.82 9.35
N ALA A 32 -4.32 14.06 9.12
CA ALA A 32 -3.41 14.56 10.17
C ALA A 32 -3.59 16.07 10.42
N GLU A 33 -4.06 16.79 9.41
CA GLU A 33 -4.29 18.23 9.42
C GLU A 33 -5.72 18.53 8.95
N ASP A 34 -6.16 19.77 9.17
CA ASP A 34 -7.43 20.24 8.63
C ASP A 34 -7.37 20.19 7.10
N ILE A 35 -8.37 19.57 6.48
CA ILE A 35 -8.50 19.50 5.03
C ILE A 35 -9.83 20.07 4.58
N GLU A 36 -9.80 20.76 3.46
CA GLU A 36 -10.99 21.28 2.80
C GLU A 36 -11.37 20.34 1.65
N LEU A 37 -12.63 19.91 1.60
CA LEU A 37 -13.12 18.96 0.61
C LEU A 37 -13.93 19.66 -0.48
N VAL A 38 -13.84 19.13 -1.70
CA VAL A 38 -14.68 19.55 -2.85
C VAL A 38 -16.18 19.28 -2.59
N GLY A 39 -16.49 18.30 -1.73
CA GLY A 39 -17.87 17.92 -1.41
C GLY A 39 -18.46 16.85 -2.34
N GLN A 40 -17.62 16.17 -3.13
CA GLN A 40 -18.02 15.03 -3.96
C GLN A 40 -18.59 13.89 -3.08
N ASN A 41 -19.65 13.26 -3.58
CA ASN A 41 -20.30 12.12 -2.95
C ASN A 41 -20.37 10.94 -3.91
N PHE A 42 -20.16 9.74 -3.37
CA PHE A 42 -20.10 8.50 -4.13
C PHE A 42 -21.32 7.64 -3.84
N VAL A 43 -21.94 7.12 -4.90
CA VAL A 43 -23.14 6.28 -4.80
C VAL A 43 -22.71 4.82 -4.82
N SER A 44 -23.19 4.06 -3.84
CA SER A 44 -23.02 2.61 -3.80
C SER A 44 -24.28 1.95 -3.24
N TYR A 45 -24.49 0.66 -3.52
CA TYR A 45 -25.57 -0.08 -2.89
C TYR A 45 -25.43 -0.04 -1.35
N ASN A 46 -26.55 0.08 -0.65
CA ASN A 46 -26.56 0.09 0.80
C ASN A 46 -26.45 -1.34 1.35
N PHE A 47 -25.23 -1.78 1.68
CA PHE A 47 -24.99 -3.13 2.20
C PHE A 47 -25.50 -3.36 3.63
N PHE A 48 -26.10 -2.35 4.29
CA PHE A 48 -26.86 -2.52 5.54
C PHE A 48 -28.36 -2.75 5.30
N SER A 49 -28.80 -2.69 4.05
CA SER A 49 -30.20 -2.82 3.66
C SER A 49 -30.42 -4.12 2.89
N TYR A 50 -31.54 -4.80 3.15
CA TYR A 50 -31.96 -5.96 2.37
C TYR A 50 -32.58 -5.57 1.02
N SER A 51 -32.85 -4.28 0.79
CA SER A 51 -33.43 -3.80 -0.45
C SER A 51 -32.35 -3.64 -1.54
N PRO A 52 -32.49 -4.30 -2.69
CA PRO A 52 -31.52 -4.21 -3.79
C PRO A 52 -31.53 -2.85 -4.50
N THR A 53 -32.51 -1.99 -4.19
CA THR A 53 -32.66 -0.64 -4.77
C THR A 53 -32.36 0.47 -3.76
N ASP A 54 -31.86 0.12 -2.57
CA ASP A 54 -31.43 1.10 -1.59
C ASP A 54 -29.96 1.47 -1.83
N TYR A 55 -29.71 2.78 -1.97
CA TYR A 55 -28.41 3.33 -2.30
C TYR A 55 -27.97 4.30 -1.22
N ALA A 56 -26.70 4.22 -0.86
CA ALA A 56 -26.05 5.11 0.08
C ALA A 56 -25.19 6.14 -0.67
N PHE A 57 -25.18 7.37 -0.15
CA PHE A 57 -24.29 8.43 -0.60
C PHE A 57 -23.21 8.63 0.46
N THR A 58 -21.96 8.39 0.09
CA THR A 58 -20.82 8.49 1.02
C THR A 58 -19.87 9.58 0.55
N GLY A 59 -19.56 10.53 1.44
CA GLY A 59 -18.52 11.54 1.22
C GLY A 59 -17.13 11.02 1.57
N ALA A 60 -16.09 11.69 1.05
CA ALA A 60 -14.71 11.46 1.46
C ALA A 60 -14.48 11.77 2.95
N PHE A 61 -13.66 10.96 3.64
CA PHE A 61 -13.37 11.09 5.08
C PHE A 61 -14.65 11.13 5.94
N ARG A 62 -15.66 10.31 5.58
CA ARG A 62 -16.92 10.16 6.33
C ARG A 62 -17.25 8.70 6.56
N PRO A 63 -18.03 8.39 7.60
CA PRO A 63 -18.69 7.09 7.72
C PRO A 63 -19.53 6.76 6.49
N PHE A 64 -19.73 5.46 6.23
CA PHE A 64 -20.58 5.00 5.14
C PHE A 64 -21.99 5.61 5.20
N GLY A 65 -22.55 5.99 4.06
CA GLY A 65 -23.88 6.59 3.95
C GLY A 65 -24.00 8.01 4.49
N THR A 66 -22.87 8.65 4.82
CA THR A 66 -22.84 10.05 5.25
C THR A 66 -22.25 10.92 4.15
N PRO A 67 -23.07 11.77 3.49
CA PRO A 67 -22.57 12.65 2.44
C PRO A 67 -21.81 13.86 2.99
N ASN A 68 -20.89 14.38 2.19
CA ASN A 68 -20.31 15.70 2.35
C ASN A 68 -21.20 16.79 1.73
N ARG A 69 -20.97 18.01 2.19
CA ARG A 69 -21.42 19.24 1.54
C ARG A 69 -20.22 19.89 0.84
N PRO A 70 -20.44 20.76 -0.16
CA PRO A 70 -19.37 21.60 -0.69
C PRO A 70 -18.66 22.38 0.41
N ASP A 71 -17.36 22.62 0.23
CA ASP A 71 -16.48 23.38 1.14
C ASP A 71 -16.44 22.85 2.58
N TYR A 72 -16.73 21.55 2.75
CA TYR A 72 -16.71 20.91 4.06
C TYR A 72 -15.27 20.76 4.54
N VAL A 73 -15.01 21.25 5.76
CA VAL A 73 -13.71 21.07 6.43
C VAL A 73 -13.76 19.84 7.33
N VAL A 74 -12.83 18.90 7.11
CA VAL A 74 -12.56 17.80 8.04
C VAL A 74 -11.42 18.24 8.95
N LEU A 75 -11.66 18.23 10.25
CA LEU A 75 -10.62 18.58 11.22
C LEU A 75 -9.54 17.51 11.30
N GLY A 76 -8.30 17.94 11.46
CA GLY A 76 -7.15 17.09 11.72
C GLY A 76 -7.33 16.26 12.99
N ASN A 77 -6.81 15.05 12.98
CA ASN A 77 -6.84 14.13 14.11
C ASN A 77 -5.42 13.89 14.62
N LEU A 78 -5.27 13.79 15.95
CA LEU A 78 -3.99 13.40 16.57
C LEU A 78 -3.64 11.92 16.33
N ARG A 79 -4.62 11.13 15.88
CA ARG A 79 -4.48 9.72 15.50
C ARG A 79 -4.98 9.50 14.07
N PRO A 80 -4.34 10.12 13.05
CA PRO A 80 -4.78 9.98 11.68
C PRO A 80 -4.55 8.56 11.15
N THR A 81 -5.30 8.21 10.11
CA THR A 81 -4.96 7.05 9.26
C THR A 81 -3.94 7.49 8.21
N SER A 82 -3.40 6.53 7.44
CA SER A 82 -2.48 6.83 6.33
C SER A 82 -1.26 7.67 6.76
N CYS A 83 -0.54 7.24 7.80
CA CYS A 83 0.56 7.99 8.38
C CYS A 83 1.71 7.13 8.90
N ILE A 84 2.83 7.78 9.21
CA ILE A 84 3.94 7.23 9.97
C ILE A 84 3.99 7.98 11.29
N TYR A 85 3.92 7.24 12.39
CA TYR A 85 4.04 7.76 13.74
C TYR A 85 5.49 7.70 14.23
N ARG A 86 5.79 8.58 15.18
CA ARG A 86 6.91 8.46 16.12
C ARG A 86 6.37 8.45 17.55
N SER A 87 6.98 7.65 18.41
CA SER A 87 6.71 7.65 19.85
C SER A 87 7.93 7.21 20.64
N GLU A 88 7.91 7.33 21.96
CA GLU A 88 8.83 6.60 22.82
C GLU A 88 8.54 5.09 22.81
N LEU A 89 9.47 4.27 23.33
CA LEU A 89 9.29 2.81 23.36
C LEU A 89 8.16 2.35 24.28
N ASP A 90 7.79 3.16 25.28
CA ASP A 90 6.64 2.92 26.16
C ASP A 90 5.31 3.43 25.57
N GLY A 91 5.34 3.97 24.34
CA GLY A 91 4.17 4.51 23.65
C GLY A 91 3.81 5.96 24.04
N SER A 92 4.54 6.59 24.95
CA SER A 92 4.38 8.01 25.26
C SER A 92 4.87 8.90 24.10
N ASN A 93 4.51 10.19 24.14
CA ASN A 93 4.89 11.19 23.14
C ASN A 93 4.58 10.76 21.69
N LEU A 94 3.40 10.16 21.47
CA LEU A 94 2.93 9.82 20.14
C LEU A 94 2.72 11.10 19.31
N GLU A 95 3.35 11.14 18.15
CA GLU A 95 3.25 12.24 17.19
C GLU A 95 3.19 11.70 15.76
N VAL A 96 2.57 12.47 14.87
CA VAL A 96 2.54 12.19 13.44
C VAL A 96 3.85 12.68 12.84
N TYR A 97 4.69 11.76 12.37
CA TYR A 97 5.98 12.09 11.77
C TYR A 97 5.83 12.48 10.29
N ALA A 98 4.97 11.79 9.55
CA ALA A 98 4.59 12.07 8.17
C ALA A 98 3.21 11.47 7.87
N TRP A 99 2.49 11.96 6.86
CA TRP A 99 1.14 11.47 6.54
C TRP A 99 0.87 11.41 5.03
N GLY A 100 -0.31 10.93 4.66
CA GLY A 100 -0.67 10.68 3.26
C GLY A 100 0.04 9.47 2.65
N VAL A 101 0.56 8.55 3.47
CA VAL A 101 1.16 7.28 3.03
C VAL A 101 0.08 6.21 3.13
N THR A 102 -0.43 5.72 2.00
CA THR A 102 -1.63 4.86 1.94
C THR A 102 -1.51 3.62 2.82
N GLN A 103 -0.49 2.78 2.62
CA GLN A 103 -0.23 1.57 3.41
C GLN A 103 1.28 1.40 3.63
N PRO A 104 1.87 2.08 4.63
CA PRO A 104 3.27 1.92 5.00
C PRO A 104 3.51 0.52 5.59
N TYR A 105 4.07 -0.41 4.80
CA TYR A 105 4.26 -1.79 5.24
C TYR A 105 5.53 -1.98 6.09
N ARG A 106 6.63 -1.37 5.66
CA ARG A 106 7.92 -1.40 6.38
C ARG A 106 8.48 0.01 6.43
N VAL A 107 9.00 0.39 7.60
CA VAL A 107 9.77 1.61 7.82
C VAL A 107 11.16 1.19 8.30
N LYS A 108 12.22 1.70 7.67
CA LYS A 108 13.60 1.39 8.07
C LYS A 108 14.53 2.58 7.79
N PHE A 109 15.50 2.76 8.67
CA PHE A 109 16.59 3.71 8.46
C PHE A 109 17.74 3.04 7.73
N ASP A 110 18.34 3.77 6.81
CA ASP A 110 19.61 3.41 6.21
C ASP A 110 20.79 3.80 7.12
N ARG A 111 22.02 3.46 6.73
CA ARG A 111 23.24 3.77 7.50
C ARG A 111 23.58 5.27 7.61
N PHE A 112 22.86 6.13 6.89
CA PHE A 112 22.99 7.59 6.92
C PHE A 112 21.85 8.24 7.71
N ASN A 113 21.05 7.45 8.44
CA ASN A 113 19.90 7.91 9.21
C ASN A 113 18.80 8.55 8.34
N ARG A 114 18.70 8.13 7.07
CA ARG A 114 17.58 8.46 6.18
C ARG A 114 16.49 7.41 6.35
N MET A 115 15.24 7.83 6.55
CA MET A 115 14.11 6.93 6.73
C MET A 115 13.49 6.58 5.36
N PHE A 116 13.28 5.29 5.11
CA PHE A 116 12.57 4.81 3.93
C PHE A 116 11.35 3.99 4.32
N ALA A 117 10.33 4.01 3.48
CA ALA A 117 9.16 3.16 3.65
C ALA A 117 8.66 2.58 2.32
N THR A 118 8.13 1.36 2.38
CA THR A 118 7.35 0.79 1.29
C THR A 118 5.88 1.17 1.45
N ASN A 119 5.24 1.58 0.37
CA ASN A 119 3.85 2.01 0.36
C ASN A 119 3.07 1.27 -0.74
N LEU A 120 2.05 0.53 -0.34
CA LEU A 120 1.04 0.00 -1.27
C LEU A 120 0.01 1.10 -1.50
N THR A 121 -0.30 1.37 -2.77
CA THR A 121 -1.21 2.44 -3.13
C THR A 121 -2.62 1.89 -3.38
N TYR A 122 -3.30 2.38 -4.40
CA TYR A 122 -4.72 2.17 -4.62
C TYR A 122 -4.99 0.96 -5.52
N ASP A 123 -6.14 0.34 -5.32
CA ASP A 123 -6.65 -0.75 -6.13
C ASP A 123 -7.89 -0.35 -6.95
N VAL A 124 -8.25 -1.19 -7.92
CA VAL A 124 -9.50 -1.06 -8.68
C VAL A 124 -10.66 -1.69 -7.90
N ARG A 125 -10.99 -1.09 -6.75
CA ARG A 125 -12.09 -1.53 -5.86
C ARG A 125 -12.73 -0.38 -5.07
N GLY A 126 -13.86 -0.70 -4.46
CA GLY A 126 -14.62 0.21 -3.61
C GLY A 126 -15.41 1.26 -4.39
N SER A 127 -15.85 2.30 -3.70
CA SER A 127 -16.71 3.34 -4.29
C SER A 127 -15.94 4.38 -5.12
N ARG A 128 -14.62 4.44 -4.98
CA ARG A 128 -13.71 5.30 -5.76
C ARG A 128 -12.51 4.48 -6.24
N PRO A 129 -12.69 3.55 -7.20
CA PRO A 129 -11.59 2.72 -7.70
C PRO A 129 -10.59 3.58 -8.47
N ILE A 130 -9.29 3.30 -8.29
CA ILE A 130 -8.20 3.98 -9.00
C ILE A 130 -7.32 2.88 -9.62
N LYS A 131 -7.10 2.98 -10.93
CA LYS A 131 -6.39 1.97 -11.72
C LYS A 131 -4.91 2.31 -11.87
N ASP A 132 -4.07 1.31 -12.18
CA ASP A 132 -2.68 1.46 -12.64
C ASP A 132 -1.81 2.32 -11.71
N CYS A 133 -2.12 2.26 -10.42
CA CYS A 133 -1.41 2.95 -9.38
C CYS A 133 -0.16 2.17 -8.98
N PRO A 134 1.05 2.73 -9.13
CA PRO A 134 2.26 2.00 -8.77
C PRO A 134 2.41 1.81 -7.27
N ASP A 135 3.11 0.76 -6.88
CA ASP A 135 3.66 0.66 -5.53
C ASP A 135 4.88 1.57 -5.41
N GLU A 136 5.19 2.03 -4.19
CA GLU A 136 6.22 3.05 -3.98
C GLU A 136 7.26 2.62 -2.96
N PHE A 137 8.51 3.02 -3.22
CA PHE A 137 9.57 3.08 -2.23
C PHE A 137 9.87 4.55 -1.92
N LEU A 138 9.49 4.98 -0.73
CA LEU A 138 9.46 6.39 -0.32
C LEU A 138 10.69 6.75 0.50
N PHE A 139 11.27 7.93 0.24
CA PHE A 139 12.16 8.60 1.18
C PHE A 139 11.32 9.49 2.10
N ILE A 140 11.31 9.16 3.39
CA ILE A 140 10.42 9.77 4.38
C ILE A 140 11.05 11.00 5.03
N ASN A 141 10.38 12.14 4.88
CA ASN A 141 10.75 13.41 5.48
C ASN A 141 9.73 13.81 6.55
N HIS A 142 10.22 14.33 7.67
CA HIS A 142 9.38 14.82 8.76
C HIS A 142 8.45 15.94 8.27
N GLY A 143 7.17 15.88 8.67
CA GLY A 143 6.14 16.86 8.33
C GLY A 143 5.66 16.84 6.88
N SER A 144 6.05 15.83 6.09
CA SER A 144 5.64 15.74 4.68
C SER A 144 4.33 14.98 4.49
N TRP A 145 3.60 15.34 3.44
CA TRP A 145 2.42 14.64 2.93
C TRP A 145 2.76 13.88 1.65
N TYR A 146 2.37 12.61 1.58
CA TYR A 146 2.73 11.67 0.52
C TYR A 146 1.62 11.42 -0.50
N GLY A 147 0.52 12.18 -0.42
CA GLY A 147 -0.43 12.31 -1.51
C GLY A 147 -1.77 11.60 -1.33
N PHE A 148 -1.92 10.69 -0.35
CA PHE A 148 -3.23 10.09 -0.10
C PHE A 148 -4.28 11.16 0.28
N PRO A 149 -5.48 11.16 -0.34
CA PRO A 149 -6.02 10.15 -1.27
C PRO A 149 -6.02 10.58 -2.75
N ASP A 150 -5.34 11.68 -3.11
CA ASP A 150 -5.47 12.36 -4.40
C ASP A 150 -4.28 12.20 -5.35
N PHE A 151 -3.19 11.61 -4.87
CA PHE A 151 -2.00 11.35 -5.66
C PHE A 151 -1.51 9.92 -5.49
N CYS A 152 -0.82 9.46 -6.53
CA CYS A 152 -0.28 8.13 -6.67
C CYS A 152 0.98 8.19 -7.55
N GLY A 153 2.13 7.71 -7.08
CA GLY A 153 3.39 7.80 -7.82
C GLY A 153 3.83 9.24 -8.08
N ASN A 154 3.51 10.17 -7.18
CA ASN A 154 3.65 11.63 -7.37
C ASN A 154 2.77 12.27 -8.46
N LEU A 155 1.85 11.51 -9.05
CA LEU A 155 0.96 12.00 -10.09
C LEU A 155 -0.48 12.13 -9.55
N PRO A 156 -1.23 13.16 -9.97
CA PRO A 156 -2.61 13.31 -9.53
C PRO A 156 -3.48 12.21 -10.13
N VAL A 157 -4.39 11.65 -9.32
CA VAL A 157 -5.29 10.56 -9.75
C VAL A 157 -6.30 10.98 -10.81
N THR A 158 -6.36 12.28 -11.11
CA THR A 158 -7.16 12.88 -12.19
C THR A 158 -6.62 12.62 -13.59
N LEU A 159 -5.39 12.10 -13.72
CA LEU A 159 -4.84 11.76 -15.02
C LEU A 159 -5.58 10.57 -15.67
N PRO A 160 -5.75 10.55 -17.01
CA PRO A 160 -6.49 9.51 -17.72
C PRO A 160 -6.00 8.08 -17.49
N GLN A 161 -4.70 7.91 -17.22
CA GLN A 161 -4.08 6.59 -16.94
C GLN A 161 -4.63 5.92 -15.68
N PHE A 162 -5.16 6.69 -14.73
CA PHE A 162 -5.69 6.18 -13.47
C PHE A 162 -7.19 5.88 -13.53
N ARG A 163 -7.81 6.07 -14.70
CA ARG A 163 -9.23 5.80 -14.91
C ARG A 163 -9.50 4.29 -14.85
N PRO A 164 -10.44 3.82 -14.02
CA PRO A 164 -10.87 2.42 -14.04
C PRO A 164 -11.62 2.10 -15.34
N ASP A 165 -11.59 0.83 -15.77
CA ASP A 165 -12.32 0.39 -16.96
C ASP A 165 -13.84 0.52 -16.79
N VAL A 166 -14.32 0.38 -15.55
CA VAL A 166 -15.71 0.61 -15.15
C VAL A 166 -15.76 1.71 -14.10
N GLY A 167 -16.47 2.79 -14.41
CA GLY A 167 -16.65 3.93 -13.51
C GLY A 167 -16.15 5.26 -14.09
N PRO A 168 -16.33 6.34 -13.32
CA PRO A 168 -15.86 7.67 -13.72
C PRO A 168 -14.34 7.80 -13.55
N GLN A 169 -13.77 8.82 -14.20
CA GLN A 169 -12.42 9.30 -13.89
C GLN A 169 -12.39 9.76 -12.42
N PRO A 170 -11.39 9.35 -11.62
CA PRO A 170 -11.20 9.91 -10.29
C PRO A 170 -10.98 11.43 -10.35
N GLU A 171 -11.69 12.16 -9.49
CA GLU A 171 -11.51 13.59 -9.26
C GLU A 171 -10.77 13.82 -7.93
N PHE A 172 -10.25 15.02 -7.69
CA PHE A 172 -9.70 15.36 -6.38
C PHE A 172 -10.79 15.39 -5.31
N LEU A 173 -10.49 14.84 -4.14
CA LEU A 173 -11.34 14.92 -2.97
C LEU A 173 -11.09 16.20 -2.17
N MET A 174 -9.83 16.62 -2.10
CA MET A 174 -9.44 17.87 -1.43
C MET A 174 -9.55 19.05 -2.40
N SER A 175 -10.20 20.14 -2.00
CA SER A 175 -10.24 21.38 -2.79
C SER A 175 -8.87 22.08 -2.77
N ARG A 176 -8.11 21.87 -1.70
CA ARG A 176 -6.75 22.35 -1.53
C ARG A 176 -5.87 21.27 -0.90
N HIS A 177 -4.78 20.94 -1.56
CA HIS A 177 -3.78 20.01 -1.03
C HIS A 177 -2.85 20.71 -0.02
N PRO A 178 -2.43 20.04 1.07
CA PRO A 178 -1.54 20.61 2.08
C PRO A 178 -0.20 21.07 1.48
N MET A 179 0.33 20.28 0.55
CA MET A 179 1.58 20.52 -0.16
C MET A 179 1.62 19.71 -1.46
N ILE A 180 2.65 19.94 -2.28
CA ILE A 180 2.95 19.04 -3.39
C ILE A 180 3.58 17.77 -2.79
N PRO A 181 3.05 16.57 -3.08
CA PRO A 181 3.60 15.36 -2.51
C PRO A 181 5.06 15.18 -2.93
N THR A 182 5.88 14.59 -2.07
CA THR A 182 7.27 14.30 -2.42
C THR A 182 7.32 13.20 -3.46
N LYS A 183 8.25 13.30 -4.41
CA LYS A 183 8.48 12.22 -5.38
C LYS A 183 8.97 10.95 -4.66
N PRO A 184 8.38 9.77 -4.92
CA PRO A 184 8.94 8.50 -4.47
C PRO A 184 10.40 8.34 -4.89
N PHE A 185 11.20 7.69 -4.04
CA PHE A 185 12.59 7.38 -4.36
C PHE A 185 12.66 6.38 -5.51
N ALA A 186 11.76 5.39 -5.51
CA ALA A 186 11.56 4.49 -6.63
C ALA A 186 10.07 4.16 -6.81
N ILE A 187 9.71 3.84 -8.05
CA ILE A 187 8.38 3.40 -8.47
C ILE A 187 8.46 1.91 -8.83
N ILE A 188 7.51 1.13 -8.36
CA ILE A 188 7.37 -0.30 -8.61
C ILE A 188 6.06 -0.52 -9.38
N GLU A 189 6.06 -1.48 -10.30
CA GLU A 189 4.89 -1.76 -11.15
C GLU A 189 3.57 -1.90 -10.36
N PRO A 190 2.43 -1.45 -10.91
CA PRO A 190 1.13 -1.56 -10.24
C PRO A 190 0.81 -2.98 -9.80
N HIS A 191 0.23 -3.13 -8.60
CA HIS A 191 -0.14 -4.41 -7.99
C HIS A 191 1.03 -5.40 -7.77
N ALA A 192 2.28 -4.94 -7.78
CA ALA A 192 3.45 -5.73 -7.39
C ALA A 192 3.33 -6.29 -5.97
N GLY A 193 2.56 -5.64 -5.11
CA GLY A 193 2.32 -6.06 -3.76
C GLY A 193 3.57 -5.86 -2.92
N VAL A 194 4.15 -4.65 -2.93
CA VAL A 194 5.33 -4.28 -2.14
C VAL A 194 5.12 -4.59 -0.66
N ARG A 195 6.15 -5.14 -0.01
CA ARG A 195 6.09 -5.55 1.41
C ARG A 195 7.34 -5.08 2.15
N GLY A 196 7.96 -5.96 2.93
CA GLY A 196 9.16 -5.68 3.67
C GLY A 196 10.41 -5.57 2.81
N PHE A 197 11.43 -4.93 3.37
CA PHE A 197 12.70 -4.70 2.72
C PHE A 197 13.85 -4.61 3.73
N ASP A 198 15.06 -4.75 3.20
CA ASP A 198 16.30 -4.44 3.90
C ASP A 198 17.36 -3.83 2.97
N PHE A 199 18.33 -3.15 3.57
CA PHE A 199 19.54 -2.70 2.88
C PHE A 199 20.65 -3.74 3.04
N ASP A 200 21.34 -4.07 1.95
CA ASP A 200 22.53 -4.92 2.02
C ASP A 200 23.74 -4.11 2.49
N TYR A 201 24.16 -4.31 3.73
CA TYR A 201 25.43 -3.78 4.24
C TYR A 201 26.46 -4.88 4.50
N THR A 202 26.25 -6.06 3.92
CA THR A 202 27.22 -7.16 3.97
C THR A 202 28.35 -6.88 3.00
N GLN A 203 29.52 -7.48 3.23
CA GLN A 203 30.67 -7.29 2.35
C GLN A 203 30.66 -8.29 1.19
N LYS A 204 29.99 -9.43 1.38
CA LYS A 204 30.06 -10.56 0.45
C LYS A 204 28.82 -10.75 -0.41
N PHE A 205 27.63 -10.32 0.00
CA PHE A 205 26.41 -10.70 -0.72
C PHE A 205 26.29 -10.03 -2.10
N GLY A 206 26.04 -8.72 -2.13
CA GLY A 206 25.72 -8.00 -3.36
C GLY A 206 26.37 -6.62 -3.43
N THR A 207 25.64 -5.68 -4.03
CA THR A 207 26.08 -4.29 -4.10
C THR A 207 25.81 -3.62 -2.76
N TYR A 208 26.89 -3.29 -2.05
CA TYR A 208 26.83 -2.63 -0.75
C TYR A 208 25.97 -1.37 -0.81
N GLY A 209 24.98 -1.28 0.08
CA GLY A 209 24.10 -0.14 0.28
C GLY A 209 22.77 -0.20 -0.48
N ASN A 210 22.58 -1.14 -1.40
CA ASN A 210 21.33 -1.26 -2.15
C ASN A 210 20.20 -1.85 -1.31
N ALA A 211 18.96 -1.45 -1.62
CA ALA A 211 17.78 -2.00 -0.96
C ALA A 211 17.26 -3.22 -1.72
N TYR A 212 16.75 -4.21 -0.99
CA TYR A 212 16.13 -5.42 -1.51
C TYR A 212 14.72 -5.53 -0.95
N VAL A 213 13.74 -5.59 -1.84
CA VAL A 213 12.32 -5.44 -1.49
C VAL A 213 11.55 -6.68 -1.91
N ALA A 214 10.75 -7.21 -0.99
CA ALA A 214 9.83 -8.30 -1.26
C ALA A 214 8.57 -7.80 -1.97
N LEU A 215 8.22 -8.45 -3.07
CA LEU A 215 6.98 -8.22 -3.81
C LEU A 215 6.10 -9.47 -3.70
N SER A 216 4.99 -9.36 -2.98
CA SER A 216 4.08 -10.48 -2.72
C SER A 216 3.16 -10.82 -3.90
N GLY A 217 3.05 -9.92 -4.88
CA GLY A 217 2.15 -10.02 -6.02
C GLY A 217 0.71 -9.62 -5.70
N SER A 218 -0.10 -9.53 -6.75
CA SER A 218 -1.51 -9.13 -6.67
C SER A 218 -2.39 -10.13 -5.89
N ILE A 219 -3.55 -9.67 -5.42
CA ILE A 219 -4.61 -10.50 -4.83
C ILE A 219 -5.82 -10.46 -5.78
N TYR A 220 -5.85 -11.42 -6.68
CA TYR A 220 -6.96 -11.59 -7.61
C TYR A 220 -8.18 -12.26 -6.94
N PRO A 221 -9.43 -11.86 -7.25
CA PRO A 221 -9.84 -10.75 -8.13
C PRO A 221 -9.95 -9.39 -7.42
N VAL A 222 -9.71 -9.36 -6.11
CA VAL A 222 -10.08 -8.25 -5.22
C VAL A 222 -9.38 -6.94 -5.57
N THR A 223 -8.10 -6.98 -5.95
CA THR A 223 -7.27 -5.76 -6.09
C THR A 223 -7.14 -5.27 -7.52
N THR A 224 -7.44 -6.10 -8.51
CA THR A 224 -7.05 -5.90 -9.92
C THR A 224 -8.22 -5.60 -10.86
N GLY A 225 -9.40 -5.25 -10.31
CA GLY A 225 -10.58 -4.98 -11.12
C GLY A 225 -11.11 -6.22 -11.86
N GLY A 226 -10.79 -7.41 -11.36
CA GLY A 226 -11.22 -8.68 -11.97
C GLY A 226 -10.28 -9.24 -13.04
N TYR A 227 -9.07 -8.69 -13.22
CA TYR A 227 -8.08 -9.24 -14.16
C TYR A 227 -6.95 -9.99 -13.44
N PRO A 228 -6.66 -11.27 -13.76
CA PRO A 228 -5.57 -11.99 -13.13
C PRO A 228 -4.22 -11.45 -13.61
N LEU A 229 -3.32 -11.13 -12.66
CA LEU A 229 -1.96 -10.63 -12.93
C LEU A 229 -0.91 -11.61 -12.37
N PRO A 230 -0.81 -12.85 -12.88
CA PRO A 230 0.04 -13.89 -12.28
C PRO A 230 1.54 -13.63 -12.47
N GLY A 231 1.91 -12.77 -13.43
CA GLY A 231 3.29 -12.37 -13.72
C GLY A 231 3.75 -11.08 -13.05
N VAL A 232 2.95 -10.49 -12.15
CA VAL A 232 3.27 -9.23 -11.46
C VAL A 232 3.68 -9.52 -10.01
N GLY A 233 4.79 -8.93 -9.55
CA GLY A 233 5.37 -9.20 -8.24
C GLY A 233 5.91 -10.64 -8.11
N ARG A 234 5.70 -11.27 -6.95
CA ARG A 234 6.14 -12.63 -6.61
C ARG A 234 7.64 -12.85 -6.79
N ARG A 235 8.42 -11.85 -6.35
CA ARG A 235 9.86 -11.77 -6.57
C ARG A 235 10.51 -10.88 -5.52
N ILE A 236 11.83 -10.91 -5.49
CA ILE A 236 12.64 -9.89 -4.83
C ILE A 236 13.17 -8.95 -5.90
N VAL A 237 13.00 -7.64 -5.69
CA VAL A 237 13.65 -6.61 -6.50
C VAL A 237 14.78 -5.96 -5.72
N ARG A 238 15.79 -5.49 -6.45
CA ARG A 238 16.85 -4.63 -5.94
C ARG A 238 16.59 -3.20 -6.42
N ILE A 239 16.67 -2.25 -5.50
CA ILE A 239 16.66 -0.82 -5.78
C ILE A 239 18.09 -0.31 -5.63
N ASP A 240 18.64 0.30 -6.68
CA ASP A 240 19.92 0.98 -6.60
C ASP A 240 19.75 2.29 -5.81
N MET A 241 20.47 2.42 -4.70
CA MET A 241 20.29 3.54 -3.78
C MET A 241 21.03 4.82 -4.22
N ASN A 242 21.69 4.80 -5.38
CA ASN A 242 22.27 5.99 -6.01
C ASN A 242 21.28 6.72 -6.91
N ASP A 243 20.43 5.98 -7.66
CA ASP A 243 19.57 6.55 -8.70
C ASP A 243 18.09 6.10 -8.63
N GLY A 244 17.74 5.16 -7.75
CA GLY A 244 16.39 4.64 -7.59
C GLY A 244 15.99 3.58 -8.61
N ASN A 245 16.92 3.06 -9.42
CA ASN A 245 16.61 2.07 -10.45
C ASN A 245 16.18 0.73 -9.84
N VAL A 246 15.05 0.21 -10.30
CA VAL A 246 14.47 -1.06 -9.84
C VAL A 246 14.78 -2.18 -10.82
N SER A 247 15.34 -3.27 -10.33
CA SER A 247 15.67 -4.45 -11.13
C SER A 247 15.29 -5.74 -10.41
N THR A 248 14.84 -6.75 -11.15
CA THR A 248 14.58 -8.08 -10.57
C THR A 248 15.87 -8.69 -10.04
N PHE A 249 15.88 -9.07 -8.76
CA PHE A 249 17.01 -9.76 -8.14
C PHE A 249 16.80 -11.28 -8.14
N ALA A 250 15.65 -11.74 -7.64
CA ALA A 250 15.35 -13.16 -7.54
C ALA A 250 13.88 -13.41 -7.90
N ILE A 251 13.63 -14.34 -8.81
CA ILE A 251 12.31 -14.75 -9.29
C ILE A 251 12.35 -16.22 -9.67
N ASN A 252 11.20 -16.89 -9.62
CA ASN A 252 11.07 -18.23 -10.18
C ASN A 252 11.37 -18.22 -11.69
N ARG A 253 11.93 -19.31 -12.22
CA ARG A 253 12.27 -19.42 -13.65
C ARG A 253 11.09 -19.20 -14.57
N THR A 254 9.89 -19.54 -14.10
CA THR A 254 8.62 -19.38 -14.83
C THR A 254 8.13 -17.92 -14.85
N GLY A 255 8.66 -17.06 -13.98
CA GLY A 255 8.14 -15.72 -13.72
C GLY A 255 6.85 -15.68 -12.89
N LEU A 256 6.32 -16.85 -12.50
CA LEU A 256 5.05 -17.00 -11.79
C LEU A 256 5.28 -17.53 -10.37
N GLY A 257 4.28 -17.41 -9.51
CA GLY A 257 4.26 -18.10 -8.22
C GLY A 257 4.34 -19.62 -8.37
N ALA A 258 5.01 -20.28 -7.43
CA ALA A 258 5.28 -21.72 -7.48
C ALA A 258 4.01 -22.56 -7.64
N SER A 259 2.92 -22.18 -6.95
CA SER A 259 1.64 -22.87 -7.01
C SER A 259 0.97 -22.84 -8.39
N PHE A 260 1.22 -21.82 -9.21
CA PHE A 260 0.63 -21.72 -10.56
C PHE A 260 1.18 -22.76 -11.53
N THR A 261 2.40 -23.24 -11.31
CA THR A 261 3.08 -24.16 -12.23
C THR A 261 3.32 -25.54 -11.62
N GLY A 262 2.86 -25.77 -10.39
CA GLY A 262 3.21 -26.98 -9.62
C GLY A 262 4.73 -27.12 -9.40
N GLY A 263 5.45 -25.99 -9.47
CA GLY A 263 6.90 -25.94 -9.32
C GLY A 263 7.32 -25.66 -7.87
N GLY A 264 8.63 -25.56 -7.64
CA GLY A 264 9.18 -25.04 -6.39
C GLY A 264 9.63 -23.58 -6.52
N GLY A 265 9.74 -22.89 -5.40
CA GLY A 265 10.25 -21.51 -5.33
C GLY A 265 9.28 -20.55 -4.67
N PHE A 266 9.37 -19.27 -5.02
CA PHE A 266 8.60 -18.21 -4.38
C PHE A 266 7.10 -18.33 -4.63
N GLU A 267 6.31 -18.07 -3.59
CA GLU A 267 4.86 -17.96 -3.70
C GLU A 267 4.39 -16.52 -3.51
N ARG A 268 4.62 -15.96 -2.33
CA ARG A 268 4.31 -14.58 -1.91
C ARG A 268 5.37 -14.07 -0.92
N PRO A 269 6.53 -13.60 -1.40
CA PRO A 269 7.53 -12.95 -0.55
C PRO A 269 6.93 -11.78 0.26
N MET A 270 7.22 -11.72 1.56
CA MET A 270 6.63 -10.75 2.50
C MET A 270 7.66 -9.88 3.22
N ASP A 271 8.87 -10.37 3.45
CA ASP A 271 9.93 -9.57 4.04
C ASP A 271 11.30 -10.09 3.59
N VAL A 272 12.28 -9.20 3.65
CA VAL A 272 13.69 -9.50 3.40
C VAL A 272 14.48 -8.99 4.59
N VAL A 273 15.44 -9.78 5.07
CA VAL A 273 16.43 -9.35 6.06
C VAL A 273 17.81 -9.92 5.73
N PHE A 274 18.87 -9.18 6.03
CA PHE A 274 20.24 -9.69 5.97
C PHE A 274 20.69 -10.22 7.34
N GLY A 275 21.18 -11.46 7.35
CA GLY A 275 21.65 -12.15 8.56
C GLY A 275 23.13 -11.88 8.88
N PRO A 276 23.57 -12.25 10.10
CA PRO A 276 24.97 -12.10 10.52
C PRO A 276 25.95 -12.99 9.75
N ASP A 277 25.45 -14.02 9.05
CA ASP A 277 26.21 -14.89 8.16
C ASP A 277 26.34 -14.34 6.73
N GLU A 278 26.02 -13.06 6.55
CA GLU A 278 26.06 -12.35 5.26
C GLU A 278 25.11 -12.95 4.20
N ALA A 279 24.07 -13.67 4.63
CA ALA A 279 23.03 -14.21 3.75
C ALA A 279 21.76 -13.33 3.78
N MET A 280 21.02 -13.36 2.68
CA MET A 280 19.66 -12.81 2.63
C MET A 280 18.67 -13.89 3.04
N TYR A 281 17.74 -13.52 3.92
CA TYR A 281 16.60 -14.34 4.30
C TYR A 281 15.32 -13.70 3.78
N VAL A 282 14.50 -14.51 3.10
CA VAL A 282 13.21 -14.09 2.57
C VAL A 282 12.12 -14.85 3.29
N LEU A 283 11.23 -14.12 3.96
CA LEU A 283 9.98 -14.69 4.44
C LEU A 283 9.02 -14.81 3.26
N ASP A 284 8.57 -16.02 2.98
CA ASP A 284 7.59 -16.32 1.95
C ASP A 284 6.30 -16.86 2.60
N TYR A 285 5.19 -16.19 2.33
CA TYR A 285 3.93 -16.47 3.00
C TYR A 285 3.32 -17.80 2.58
N ASN A 286 2.29 -18.22 3.31
CA ASN A 286 1.54 -19.41 2.98
C ASN A 286 0.89 -19.32 1.59
N MET A 287 0.79 -20.48 0.93
CA MET A 287 -0.05 -20.66 -0.24
C MET A 287 -1.50 -20.34 0.13
N ALA A 288 -2.17 -19.56 -0.71
CA ALA A 288 -3.61 -19.36 -0.61
C ALA A 288 -4.36 -20.47 -1.34
N THR A 289 -5.61 -20.75 -0.94
CA THR A 289 -6.43 -21.71 -1.65
C THR A 289 -6.84 -21.18 -3.03
N PRO A 290 -6.98 -22.06 -4.05
CA PRO A 290 -7.44 -21.63 -5.37
C PRO A 290 -8.82 -20.96 -5.37
N MET A 291 -9.68 -21.33 -4.41
CA MET A 291 -11.06 -20.83 -4.30
C MET A 291 -11.17 -19.52 -3.52
N ASN A 292 -10.26 -19.27 -2.58
CA ASN A 292 -10.27 -18.07 -1.76
C ASN A 292 -8.82 -17.59 -1.49
N PRO A 293 -8.42 -16.45 -2.07
CA PRO A 293 -7.07 -15.91 -1.91
C PRO A 293 -6.77 -15.42 -0.48
N ASN A 294 -7.79 -15.31 0.38
CA ASN A 294 -7.68 -14.94 1.80
C ASN A 294 -7.66 -16.15 2.74
N LEU A 295 -7.80 -17.38 2.23
CA LEU A 295 -7.71 -18.60 3.02
C LEU A 295 -6.39 -19.29 2.75
N TYR A 296 -5.56 -19.41 3.78
CA TYR A 296 -4.19 -19.91 3.67
C TYR A 296 -4.09 -21.38 4.05
N ILE A 297 -3.28 -22.13 3.29
CA ILE A 297 -3.01 -23.53 3.55
C ILE A 297 -1.97 -23.62 4.68
N PRO A 298 -2.28 -24.26 5.83
CA PRO A 298 -1.33 -24.42 6.93
C PRO A 298 -0.03 -25.11 6.51
N ASN A 299 1.09 -24.79 7.17
CA ASN A 299 2.40 -25.40 6.96
C ASN A 299 2.99 -25.22 5.54
N THR A 300 2.64 -24.14 4.84
CA THR A 300 3.16 -23.84 3.49
C THR A 300 4.04 -22.60 3.40
N GLY A 301 4.15 -21.82 4.48
CA GLY A 301 5.09 -20.71 4.56
C GLY A 301 6.54 -21.21 4.65
N VAL A 302 7.46 -20.48 4.02
CA VAL A 302 8.87 -20.87 3.89
C VAL A 302 9.78 -19.69 4.23
N ILE A 303 10.94 -19.98 4.83
CA ILE A 303 12.04 -19.02 4.90
C ILE A 303 13.11 -19.47 3.92
N TRP A 304 13.35 -18.68 2.88
CA TRP A 304 14.40 -18.93 1.92
C TRP A 304 15.71 -18.29 2.41
N LYS A 305 16.81 -19.04 2.31
CA LYS A 305 18.16 -18.50 2.47
C LYS A 305 18.80 -18.36 1.10
N ILE A 306 19.23 -17.16 0.76
CA ILE A 306 20.02 -16.88 -0.44
C ILE A 306 21.42 -16.50 0.04
N SER A 307 22.43 -17.15 -0.53
CA SER A 307 23.84 -16.90 -0.18
C SER A 307 24.66 -16.85 -1.45
N ARG A 308 25.70 -16.03 -1.44
CA ARG A 308 26.69 -16.04 -2.52
C ARG A 308 27.58 -17.27 -2.35
N THR A 309 27.71 -18.03 -3.44
CA THR A 309 28.62 -19.18 -3.55
C THR A 309 29.95 -18.77 -4.11
#